data_AF-A0A0F9N0K5-F1
#
_entry.id   AF-A0A0F9N0K5-F1
#
_cell.length_a   1.000
_cell.length_b   1.000
_cell.length_c   1.000
_cell.angle_alpha   90.00
_cell.angle_beta   90.00
_cell.angle_gamma   90.00
#
_symmetry.space_group_name_H-M   'P 1'
#
loop_
_entity.id
_entity.type
_entity.pdbx_description
1 polymer ?
#
loop_
_entity_poly.entity_id
_entity_poly.type
_entity_poly.pdbx_seq_one_letter_code
_entity_poly.pdbx_strand_id
1 'polypeptide(L)'
;MLLSLIYAAILLPYEIIPRKEITACFSTIGVSSITKGLLMNIEQTLFARSDSKCELCNAESNLSVYEVPPVTEANADQSILVCETCLDQIENPENINTNHWRCLNDSMWSAVPAVQVMAWRQLKRLNTEVWAQDLLDILYLDEETQIWAAANEISETNTESSSVDSNGAVLNAGDSVTLIKDLDVKGAGFTAKRGTLVKGISLTDNPEHIEGRVNGTRIVLLTKFLKKA
;
A
#
# COMPACT_ATOMS: atom_id res chain seq x y z
N MET A 1 37.04 10.57 18.31
CA MET A 1 36.79 9.29 17.61
C MET A 1 35.28 9.02 17.58
N LEU A 2 34.51 10.01 17.09
CA LEU A 2 33.06 10.17 17.31
C LEU A 2 32.29 10.32 15.99
N LEU A 3 32.90 9.90 14.87
CA LEU A 3 32.34 10.04 13.52
C LEU A 3 32.20 8.70 12.78
N SER A 4 32.40 7.56 13.44
CA SER A 4 32.36 6.23 12.79
C SER A 4 31.14 5.38 13.14
N LEU A 5 30.17 5.87 13.91
CA LEU A 5 28.99 5.10 14.33
C LEU A 5 27.67 5.55 13.70
N ILE A 6 27.66 6.65 12.93
CA ILE A 6 26.46 7.11 12.21
C ILE A 6 26.30 6.37 10.86
N TYR A 7 27.36 5.74 10.35
CA TYR A 7 27.37 5.15 9.00
C TYR A 7 27.01 3.65 8.92
N ALA A 8 26.65 3.00 10.03
CA ALA A 8 26.40 1.55 10.07
C ALA A 8 24.91 1.14 10.09
N ALA A 9 23.97 2.09 9.98
CA ALA A 9 22.53 1.80 10.00
C ALA A 9 21.88 1.74 8.60
N ILE A 10 22.66 1.86 7.52
CA ILE A 10 22.15 1.93 6.14
C ILE A 10 22.11 0.56 5.43
N LEU A 11 22.57 -0.54 6.04
CA LEU A 11 22.79 -1.79 5.29
C LEU A 11 22.38 -3.09 6.00
N LEU A 12 21.21 -3.14 6.66
CA LEU A 12 20.64 -4.44 7.04
C LEU A 12 19.14 -4.56 6.70
N PRO A 13 18.73 -5.73 6.19
CA PRO A 13 17.46 -5.93 5.52
C PRO A 13 16.31 -5.87 6.53
N TYR A 14 15.23 -5.20 6.13
CA TYR A 14 13.94 -5.23 6.81
C TYR A 14 13.38 -6.65 6.76
N GLU A 15 13.70 -7.47 7.76
CA GLU A 15 12.96 -8.68 8.07
C GLU A 15 11.71 -8.32 8.87
N ILE A 16 10.61 -8.92 8.41
CA ILE A 16 9.24 -8.78 8.86
C ILE A 16 9.13 -9.17 10.33
N ILE A 17 8.91 -8.20 11.23
CA ILE A 17 8.61 -8.49 12.64
C ILE A 17 7.11 -8.22 12.90
N PRO A 18 6.31 -9.24 13.27
CA PRO A 18 4.90 -9.09 13.56
C PRO A 18 4.64 -8.23 14.82
N ARG A 19 3.62 -7.36 14.71
CA ARG A 19 3.21 -6.26 15.62
C ARG A 19 2.87 -6.61 17.08
N LYS A 20 3.11 -7.83 17.57
CA LYS A 20 2.64 -8.28 18.91
C LYS A 20 3.69 -8.28 20.03
N GLU A 21 4.97 -8.01 19.75
CA GLU A 21 6.03 -8.05 20.80
C GLU A 21 6.78 -6.73 21.03
N ILE A 22 6.36 -5.61 20.44
CA ILE A 22 7.05 -4.32 20.65
C ILE A 22 6.81 -3.75 22.07
N THR A 23 5.85 -4.30 22.82
CA THR A 23 5.50 -3.82 24.18
C THR A 23 6.54 -4.16 25.26
N ALA A 24 7.56 -4.98 25.00
CA ALA A 24 8.39 -5.54 26.08
C ALA A 24 9.80 -4.93 26.28
N CYS A 25 10.30 -4.04 25.41
CA CYS A 25 11.68 -3.51 25.53
C CYS A 25 11.82 -2.03 25.91
N PHE A 26 10.73 -1.29 26.10
CA PHE A 26 10.76 0.15 26.44
C PHE A 26 10.81 0.46 27.95
N SER A 27 11.26 -0.46 28.81
CA SER A 27 11.16 -0.29 30.28
C SER A 27 12.41 0.27 30.97
N THR A 28 13.53 0.55 30.29
CA THR A 28 14.74 1.04 30.97
C THR A 28 15.57 1.99 30.12
N ILE A 29 15.10 3.22 29.94
CA ILE A 29 15.86 4.49 29.94
C ILE A 29 14.79 5.61 29.95
N GLY A 30 15.01 6.69 30.69
CA GLY A 30 14.07 7.81 30.87
C GLY A 30 13.80 8.65 29.60
N VAL A 31 13.18 8.05 28.58
CA VAL A 31 12.73 8.69 27.32
C VAL A 31 11.27 9.17 27.41
N SER A 32 10.50 8.67 28.38
CA SER A 32 9.06 8.94 28.55
C SER A 32 8.70 10.43 28.74
N SER A 33 9.60 11.24 29.30
CA SER A 33 9.28 12.65 29.59
C SER A 33 9.53 13.60 28.41
N ILE A 34 10.45 13.24 27.51
CA ILE A 34 10.79 14.08 26.33
C ILE A 34 9.77 13.84 25.22
N THR A 35 9.37 12.58 25.00
CA THR A 35 8.32 12.24 24.03
C THR A 35 6.96 12.82 24.41
N LYS A 36 6.61 12.88 25.71
CA LYS A 36 5.40 13.56 26.20
C LYS A 36 5.41 15.08 25.95
N GLY A 37 6.56 15.73 26.10
CA GLY A 37 6.68 17.17 25.83
C GLY A 37 6.57 17.51 24.34
N LEU A 38 7.11 16.65 23.47
CA LEU A 38 7.01 16.79 22.01
C LEU A 38 5.58 16.53 21.51
N LEU A 39 4.91 15.49 22.04
CA LEU A 39 3.51 15.17 21.73
C LEU A 39 2.54 16.28 22.12
N MET A 40 2.74 16.91 23.29
CA MET A 40 1.91 18.05 23.73
C MET A 40 2.02 19.27 22.80
N ASN A 41 3.16 19.47 22.12
CA ASN A 41 3.34 20.58 21.18
C ASN A 41 2.68 20.28 19.81
N ILE A 42 2.80 19.04 19.34
CA ILE A 42 2.14 18.59 18.10
C ILE A 42 0.63 18.72 18.24
N GLU A 43 0.06 18.18 19.32
CA GLU A 43 -1.37 18.24 19.59
C GLU A 43 -1.88 19.69 19.61
N GLN A 44 -1.23 20.60 20.34
CA GLN A 44 -1.60 22.01 20.38
C GLN A 44 -1.54 22.69 19.01
N THR A 45 -0.51 22.38 18.22
CA THR A 45 -0.36 22.90 16.85
C THR A 45 -1.51 22.42 15.95
N LEU A 46 -1.88 21.15 16.08
CA LEU A 46 -2.98 20.55 15.32
C LEU A 46 -4.33 21.17 15.71
N PHE A 47 -4.61 21.34 17.01
CA PHE A 47 -5.83 22.02 17.47
C PHE A 47 -5.90 23.48 17.00
N ALA A 48 -4.76 24.19 16.98
CA ALA A 48 -4.71 25.57 16.52
C ALA A 48 -4.96 25.73 15.02
N ARG A 49 -4.40 24.85 14.17
CA ARG A 49 -4.56 24.96 12.71
C ARG A 49 -5.92 24.43 12.22
N SER A 50 -6.48 23.46 12.92
CA SER A 50 -7.75 22.83 12.56
C SER A 50 -8.98 23.52 13.15
N ASP A 51 -8.80 24.62 13.89
CA ASP A 51 -9.89 25.28 14.65
C ASP A 51 -10.64 24.30 15.56
N SER A 52 -9.88 23.36 16.18
CA SER A 52 -10.41 22.28 17.01
C SER A 52 -11.46 21.39 16.32
N LYS A 53 -11.26 21.12 15.03
CA LYS A 53 -12.13 20.25 14.22
C LYS A 53 -11.32 19.13 13.57
N CYS A 54 -12.01 18.04 13.23
CA CYS A 54 -11.45 16.99 12.42
C CYS A 54 -11.07 17.54 11.04
N GLU A 55 -9.82 17.36 10.63
CA GLU A 55 -9.29 17.90 9.36
C GLU A 55 -9.85 17.17 8.12
N LEU A 56 -10.49 16.01 8.32
CA LEU A 56 -11.14 15.25 7.25
C LEU A 56 -12.63 15.55 7.12
N CYS A 57 -13.36 15.62 8.23
CA CYS A 57 -14.83 15.68 8.23
C CYS A 57 -15.45 16.87 8.98
N ASN A 58 -14.64 17.76 9.56
CA ASN A 58 -15.05 18.92 10.36
C ASN A 58 -15.84 18.63 11.64
N ALA A 59 -15.86 17.38 12.13
CA ALA A 59 -16.45 17.06 13.43
C ALA A 59 -15.67 17.70 14.59
N GLU A 60 -16.36 18.12 15.65
CA GLU A 60 -15.76 18.79 16.83
C GLU A 60 -15.57 17.84 18.02
N SER A 61 -16.05 16.59 17.93
CA SER A 61 -16.08 15.63 19.04
C SER A 61 -15.04 14.51 18.89
N ASN A 62 -14.48 14.07 20.02
CA ASN A 62 -13.60 12.91 20.15
C ASN A 62 -12.41 12.97 19.17
N LEU A 63 -11.63 14.05 19.25
CA LEU A 63 -10.50 14.32 18.38
C LEU A 63 -9.22 13.68 18.92
N SER A 64 -8.44 13.09 18.02
CA SER A 64 -7.17 12.44 18.30
C SER A 64 -6.17 12.72 17.20
N VAL A 65 -4.88 12.73 17.56
CA VAL A 65 -3.78 12.89 16.60
C VAL A 65 -3.52 11.58 15.89
N TYR A 66 -3.52 11.60 14.57
CA TYR A 66 -3.14 10.49 13.72
C TYR A 66 -1.89 10.83 12.91
N GLU A 67 -0.83 10.06 13.09
CA GLU A 67 0.41 10.20 12.32
C GLU A 67 0.25 9.49 10.97
N VAL A 68 0.45 10.23 9.87
CA VAL A 68 0.24 9.74 8.51
C VAL A 68 1.48 8.94 8.08
N PRO A 69 1.39 7.61 7.85
CA PRO A 69 2.56 6.82 7.48
C PRO A 69 3.05 7.13 6.06
N PRO A 70 4.31 6.84 5.71
CA PRO A 70 5.42 6.45 6.59
C PRO A 70 5.82 7.59 7.52
N VAL A 71 5.98 7.28 8.81
CA VAL A 71 6.39 8.25 9.83
C VAL A 71 7.92 8.17 9.95
N THR A 72 8.61 9.19 9.45
CA THR A 72 10.07 9.30 9.60
C THR A 72 10.44 9.97 10.92
N GLU A 73 9.70 11.01 11.29
CA GLU A 73 9.86 11.76 12.53
C GLU A 73 8.49 12.26 13.02
N ALA A 74 8.29 12.31 14.34
CA ALA A 74 7.05 12.86 14.90
C ALA A 74 7.04 14.39 14.72
N ASN A 75 6.25 14.87 13.76
CA ASN A 75 6.06 16.29 13.49
C ASN A 75 4.58 16.61 13.18
N ALA A 76 4.21 17.88 13.32
CA ALA A 76 2.83 18.33 13.07
C ALA A 76 2.47 18.26 11.58
N ASP A 77 3.44 18.41 10.68
CA ASP A 77 3.22 18.45 9.23
C ASP A 77 2.90 17.07 8.64
N GLN A 78 3.30 15.99 9.33
CA GLN A 78 3.01 14.59 9.00
C GLN A 78 1.90 13.98 9.86
N SER A 79 1.23 14.80 10.67
CA SER A 79 0.13 14.38 11.52
C SER A 79 -1.14 15.10 11.14
N ILE A 80 -2.30 14.51 11.42
CA ILE A 80 -3.61 15.14 11.25
C ILE A 80 -4.47 14.98 12.50
N LEU A 81 -5.40 15.91 12.69
CA LEU A 81 -6.42 15.79 13.74
C LEU A 81 -7.66 15.10 13.18
N VAL A 82 -8.02 13.96 13.74
CA VAL A 82 -9.16 13.14 13.27
C VAL A 82 -10.14 12.85 14.39
N CYS A 83 -11.42 12.78 14.06
CA CYS A 83 -12.42 12.26 14.98
C CYS A 83 -12.36 10.73 15.03
N GLU A 84 -12.91 10.17 16.11
CA GLU A 84 -13.08 8.73 16.33
C GLU A 84 -13.62 7.99 15.10
N THR A 85 -14.68 8.50 14.46
CA THR A 85 -15.28 7.87 13.27
C THR A 85 -14.35 7.81 12.06
N CYS A 86 -13.53 8.85 11.86
CA CYS A 86 -12.53 8.86 10.79
C CYS A 86 -11.38 7.90 11.13
N LEU A 87 -10.91 7.92 12.38
CA LEU A 87 -9.84 7.05 12.86
C LEU A 87 -10.22 5.58 12.70
N ASP A 88 -11.39 5.19 13.19
CA ASP A 88 -11.89 3.82 13.12
C ASP A 88 -11.93 3.29 11.68
N GLN A 89 -12.37 4.11 10.73
CA GLN A 89 -12.46 3.75 9.32
C GLN A 89 -11.11 3.80 8.58
N ILE A 90 -10.13 4.57 9.08
CA ILE A 90 -8.76 4.56 8.57
C ILE A 90 -8.06 3.26 8.98
N GLU A 91 -8.24 2.84 10.23
CA GLU A 91 -7.60 1.64 10.82
C GLU A 91 -8.31 0.34 10.45
N ASN A 92 -9.64 0.35 10.31
CA ASN A 92 -10.47 -0.83 10.02
C ASN A 92 -11.18 -0.66 8.66
N PRO A 93 -10.49 -0.86 7.53
CA PRO A 93 -11.06 -0.64 6.21
C PRO A 93 -12.22 -1.58 5.87
N GLU A 94 -12.40 -2.71 6.57
CA GLU A 94 -13.57 -3.59 6.39
C GLU A 94 -14.90 -2.97 6.82
N ASN A 95 -14.89 -1.96 7.69
CA ASN A 95 -16.08 -1.32 8.26
C ASN A 95 -16.30 0.09 7.69
N ILE A 96 -15.97 0.30 6.42
CA ILE A 96 -16.06 1.62 5.79
C ILE A 96 -17.51 2.05 5.57
N ASN A 97 -17.84 3.26 6.02
CA ASN A 97 -19.09 3.92 5.72
C ASN A 97 -18.87 4.89 4.55
N THR A 98 -19.27 4.46 3.34
CA THR A 98 -19.09 5.22 2.10
C THR A 98 -19.70 6.63 2.14
N ASN A 99 -20.81 6.82 2.85
CA ASN A 99 -21.47 8.13 2.94
C ASN A 99 -20.69 9.12 3.82
N HIS A 100 -19.98 8.64 4.83
CA HIS A 100 -19.18 9.50 5.70
C HIS A 100 -18.06 10.20 4.93
N TRP A 101 -17.40 9.48 4.02
CA TRP A 101 -16.27 9.98 3.23
C TRP A 101 -16.63 10.98 2.13
N ARG A 102 -17.90 11.36 1.97
CA ARG A 102 -18.25 12.46 1.07
C ARG A 102 -17.67 13.80 1.49
N CYS A 103 -17.30 13.95 2.77
CA CYS A 103 -16.57 15.12 3.27
C CYS A 103 -15.19 15.31 2.59
N LEU A 104 -14.64 14.26 1.96
CA LEU A 104 -13.35 14.34 1.27
C LEU A 104 -13.33 15.31 0.09
N ASN A 105 -14.50 15.62 -0.48
CA ASN A 105 -14.62 16.66 -1.52
C ASN A 105 -14.06 18.02 -1.06
N ASP A 106 -14.14 18.32 0.24
CA ASP A 106 -13.65 19.58 0.78
C ASP A 106 -12.23 19.42 1.33
N SER A 107 -11.94 18.34 2.07
CA SER A 107 -10.64 18.15 2.72
C SER A 107 -9.50 17.82 1.74
N MET A 108 -9.80 17.30 0.55
CA MET A 108 -8.79 17.08 -0.51
C MET A 108 -8.12 18.38 -0.98
N TRP A 109 -8.77 19.54 -0.79
CA TRP A 109 -8.26 20.86 -1.16
C TRP A 109 -7.58 21.59 0.00
N SER A 110 -7.35 20.89 1.12
CA SER A 110 -6.63 21.45 2.26
C SER A 110 -5.24 21.92 1.87
N ALA A 111 -4.79 23.04 2.45
CA ALA A 111 -3.42 23.52 2.30
C ALA A 111 -2.39 22.67 3.07
N VAL A 112 -2.86 21.71 3.89
CA VAL A 112 -2.01 20.83 4.69
C VAL A 112 -1.74 19.53 3.92
N PRO A 113 -0.47 19.23 3.57
CA PRO A 113 -0.13 18.05 2.77
C PRO A 113 -0.60 16.73 3.40
N ALA A 114 -0.50 16.59 4.73
CA ALA A 114 -0.96 15.38 5.44
C ALA A 114 -2.45 15.11 5.24
N VAL A 115 -3.28 16.16 5.19
CA VAL A 115 -4.72 16.04 4.96
C VAL A 115 -4.97 15.62 3.51
N GLN A 116 -4.25 16.21 2.54
CA GLN A 116 -4.36 15.85 1.14
C GLN A 116 -3.94 14.39 0.87
N VAL A 117 -2.85 13.94 1.50
CA VAL A 117 -2.40 12.54 1.44
C VAL A 117 -3.47 11.60 1.96
N MET A 118 -4.07 11.92 3.10
CA MET A 118 -5.11 11.07 3.67
C MET A 118 -6.40 11.09 2.85
N ALA A 119 -6.81 12.25 2.34
CA ALA A 119 -7.93 12.35 1.42
C ALA A 119 -7.71 11.49 0.17
N TRP A 120 -6.54 11.59 -0.46
CA TRP A 120 -6.17 10.76 -1.62
C TRP A 120 -6.23 9.27 -1.31
N ARG A 121 -5.65 8.83 -0.18
CA ARG A 121 -5.64 7.41 0.22
C ARG A 121 -7.04 6.87 0.47
N GLN A 122 -7.89 7.65 1.13
CA GLN A 122 -9.27 7.23 1.40
C GLN A 122 -10.11 7.21 0.11
N LEU A 123 -9.92 8.18 -0.80
CA LEU A 123 -10.54 8.16 -2.12
C LEU A 123 -10.08 6.95 -2.96
N LYS A 124 -8.78 6.62 -2.92
CA LYS A 124 -8.24 5.41 -3.58
C LYS A 124 -8.83 4.11 -3.03
N ARG A 125 -9.04 4.03 -1.71
CA ARG A 125 -9.74 2.88 -1.09
C ARG A 125 -11.19 2.78 -1.56
N LEU A 126 -11.83 3.92 -1.86
CA LEU A 126 -13.20 4.02 -2.34
C LEU A 126 -13.31 4.01 -3.87
N ASN A 127 -12.27 3.58 -4.59
CA ASN A 127 -12.22 3.61 -6.06
C ASN A 127 -13.33 2.77 -6.74
N THR A 128 -14.11 1.96 -6.02
CA THR A 128 -15.32 1.31 -6.57
C THR A 128 -16.48 2.27 -6.79
N GLU A 129 -16.47 3.42 -6.10
CA GLU A 129 -17.52 4.42 -6.16
C GLU A 129 -17.21 5.47 -7.24
N VAL A 130 -18.19 5.75 -8.09
CA VAL A 130 -18.04 6.72 -9.21
C VAL A 130 -17.67 8.11 -8.69
N TRP A 131 -18.31 8.58 -7.62
CA TRP A 131 -18.01 9.90 -7.06
C TRP A 131 -16.59 10.00 -6.51
N ALA A 132 -15.99 8.90 -6.03
CA ALA A 132 -14.63 8.91 -5.52
C ALA A 132 -13.61 8.94 -6.67
N GLN A 133 -13.91 8.25 -7.79
CA GLN A 133 -13.13 8.35 -9.03
C GLN A 133 -13.14 9.77 -9.58
N ASP A 134 -14.32 10.39 -9.67
CA ASP A 134 -14.46 11.77 -10.16
C ASP A 134 -13.61 12.76 -9.33
N LEU A 135 -13.55 12.56 -8.00
CA LEU A 135 -12.71 13.37 -7.12
C LEU A 135 -11.22 13.09 -7.31
N LEU A 136 -10.82 11.82 -7.49
CA LEU A 136 -9.42 11.49 -7.78
C LEU A 136 -8.92 12.09 -9.10
N ASP A 137 -9.77 12.12 -10.11
CA ASP A 137 -9.43 12.64 -11.44
C ASP A 137 -9.17 14.15 -11.44
N ILE A 138 -9.82 14.88 -10.53
CA ILE A 138 -9.62 16.32 -10.38
C ILE A 138 -8.59 16.67 -9.30
N LEU A 139 -8.19 15.72 -8.45
CA LEU A 139 -7.23 15.95 -7.37
C LEU A 139 -5.82 16.16 -7.93
N TYR A 140 -5.32 17.39 -7.83
CA TYR A 140 -3.93 17.70 -8.13
C TYR A 140 -3.11 17.79 -6.85
N LEU A 141 -2.10 16.94 -6.75
CA LEU A 141 -1.08 16.98 -5.69
C LEU A 141 0.25 17.42 -6.32
N ASP A 142 1.09 18.08 -5.54
CA ASP A 142 2.48 18.25 -5.93
C ASP A 142 3.21 16.89 -5.93
N GLU A 143 4.35 16.83 -6.63
CA GLU A 143 5.08 15.59 -6.84
C GLU A 143 5.54 14.93 -5.52
N GLU A 144 5.97 15.74 -4.54
CA GLU A 144 6.43 15.25 -3.25
C GLU A 144 5.28 14.65 -2.44
N THR A 145 4.15 15.37 -2.35
CA THR A 145 2.93 14.90 -1.68
C THR A 145 2.34 13.67 -2.37
N GLN A 146 2.39 13.59 -3.71
CA GLN A 146 1.91 12.44 -4.45
C GLN A 146 2.75 11.18 -4.18
N ILE A 147 4.09 11.32 -4.15
CA ILE A 147 5.00 10.23 -3.77
C ILE A 147 4.69 9.76 -2.35
N TRP A 148 4.50 10.70 -1.42
CA TRP A 148 4.16 10.37 -0.04
C TRP A 148 2.79 9.68 0.07
N ALA A 149 1.78 10.13 -0.68
CA ALA A 149 0.47 9.50 -0.74
C ALA A 149 0.57 8.04 -1.17
N ALA A 150 1.33 7.76 -2.22
CA ALA A 150 1.60 6.42 -2.74
C ALA A 150 2.57 5.59 -1.88
N ALA A 151 3.33 6.18 -0.96
CA ALA A 151 4.35 5.47 -0.19
C ALA A 151 3.78 4.37 0.74
N ASN A 152 2.51 4.49 1.15
CA ASN A 152 1.81 3.46 1.94
C ASN A 152 1.21 2.35 1.04
N GLU A 153 1.33 2.51 -0.28
CA GLU A 153 1.09 1.47 -1.28
C GLU A 153 2.39 0.72 -1.63
N ILE A 154 3.53 0.97 -0.95
CA ILE A 154 4.76 0.17 -1.06
C ILE A 154 4.61 -1.15 -0.29
N SER A 155 3.52 -1.84 -0.59
CA SER A 155 3.42 -3.29 -0.66
C SER A 155 2.59 -3.70 -1.88
N GLU A 156 2.58 -2.89 -2.95
CA GLU A 156 1.88 -3.15 -4.21
C GLU A 156 2.46 -2.33 -5.39
N THR A 157 3.78 -2.12 -5.44
CA THR A 157 4.41 -1.76 -6.73
C THR A 157 4.23 -2.93 -7.71
N ASN A 158 3.38 -2.68 -8.72
CA ASN A 158 2.86 -3.54 -9.78
C ASN A 158 1.54 -4.28 -9.51
N THR A 159 0.46 -3.52 -9.38
CA THR A 159 -0.85 -3.90 -9.93
C THR A 159 -0.87 -3.72 -11.47
N GLU A 160 0.18 -4.19 -12.13
CA GLU A 160 0.10 -4.83 -13.44
C GLU A 160 -0.14 -6.30 -13.09
N SER A 161 -1.41 -6.63 -12.83
CA SER A 161 -1.95 -7.98 -12.62
C SER A 161 -0.89 -9.09 -12.70
N SER A 162 -0.16 -9.31 -11.61
CA SER A 162 1.00 -10.21 -11.68
C SER A 162 0.51 -11.62 -11.97
N SER A 163 1.02 -12.22 -13.06
CA SER A 163 0.65 -13.59 -13.41
C SER A 163 1.10 -14.55 -12.32
N VAL A 164 0.16 -15.13 -11.59
CA VAL A 164 0.42 -16.13 -10.54
C VAL A 164 0.19 -17.54 -11.05
N ASP A 165 1.00 -18.50 -10.59
CA ASP A 165 0.79 -19.91 -10.89
C ASP A 165 -0.38 -20.53 -10.11
N SER A 166 -0.67 -21.81 -10.32
CA SER A 166 -1.75 -22.53 -9.64
C SER A 166 -1.61 -22.61 -8.11
N ASN A 167 -0.42 -22.34 -7.55
CA ASN A 167 -0.16 -22.34 -6.10
C ASN A 167 -0.02 -20.91 -5.54
N GLY A 168 -0.25 -19.87 -6.34
CA GLY A 168 -0.12 -18.48 -5.93
C GLY A 168 1.32 -17.96 -5.97
N ALA A 169 2.26 -18.66 -6.61
CA ALA A 169 3.61 -18.15 -6.80
C ALA A 169 3.67 -17.15 -7.96
N VAL A 170 4.28 -15.98 -7.75
CA VAL A 170 4.45 -14.95 -8.78
C VAL A 170 5.41 -15.44 -9.86
N LEU A 171 4.99 -15.29 -11.12
CA LEU A 171 5.76 -15.64 -12.31
C LEU A 171 6.41 -14.39 -12.89
N ASN A 172 7.70 -14.49 -13.22
CA ASN A 172 8.45 -13.44 -13.90
C ASN A 172 8.80 -13.85 -15.34
N ALA A 173 9.00 -12.86 -16.21
CA ALA A 173 9.52 -13.12 -17.55
C ALA A 173 10.89 -13.81 -17.45
N GLY A 174 11.06 -14.93 -18.16
CA GLY A 174 12.26 -15.77 -18.12
C GLY A 174 12.16 -16.98 -17.18
N ASP A 175 11.14 -17.08 -16.33
CA ASP A 175 10.96 -18.21 -15.42
C ASP A 175 10.69 -19.54 -16.17
N SER A 176 10.86 -20.65 -15.47
CA SER A 176 10.48 -21.99 -15.93
C SER A 176 9.27 -22.50 -15.15
N VAL A 177 8.29 -23.05 -15.87
CA VAL A 177 7.05 -23.56 -15.30
C VAL A 177 6.75 -24.96 -15.81
N THR A 178 6.03 -25.75 -15.01
CA THR A 178 5.64 -27.12 -15.30
C THR A 178 4.12 -27.23 -15.36
N LEU A 179 3.61 -27.96 -16.35
CA LEU A 179 2.18 -28.22 -16.50
C LEU A 179 1.67 -29.20 -15.45
N ILE A 180 0.61 -28.84 -14.73
CA ILE A 180 -0.05 -29.73 -13.75
C ILE A 180 -1.18 -30.57 -14.36
N LYS A 181 -1.65 -30.22 -15.56
CA LYS A 181 -2.72 -30.90 -16.29
C LYS A 181 -2.36 -31.01 -17.78
N ASP A 182 -2.98 -31.98 -18.46
CA ASP A 182 -2.91 -32.08 -19.91
C ASP A 182 -3.71 -30.93 -20.54
N LEU A 183 -3.08 -30.16 -21.42
CA LEU A 183 -3.72 -29.06 -22.14
C LEU A 183 -3.62 -29.28 -23.63
N ASP A 184 -4.76 -29.18 -24.31
CA ASP A 184 -4.79 -29.25 -25.76
C ASP A 184 -4.49 -27.88 -26.36
N VAL A 185 -3.45 -27.80 -27.18
CA VAL A 185 -2.97 -26.54 -27.74
C VAL A 185 -3.71 -26.27 -29.03
N LYS A 186 -4.64 -25.30 -28.98
CA LYS A 186 -5.34 -24.82 -30.17
C LYS A 186 -4.32 -24.22 -31.15
N GLY A 187 -4.32 -24.73 -32.39
CA GLY A 187 -3.48 -24.22 -33.48
C GLY A 187 -2.15 -24.94 -33.70
N ALA A 188 -1.66 -25.74 -32.74
CA ALA A 188 -0.41 -26.50 -32.90
C ALA A 188 -0.61 -28.01 -33.15
N GLY A 189 -1.84 -28.51 -33.00
CA GLY A 189 -2.20 -29.90 -33.30
C GLY A 189 -1.57 -30.95 -32.37
N PHE A 190 -1.02 -30.52 -31.22
CA PHE A 190 -0.48 -31.40 -30.19
C PHE A 190 -1.05 -31.04 -28.81
N THR A 191 -1.15 -32.05 -27.96
CA THR A 191 -1.55 -31.88 -26.55
C THR A 191 -0.31 -31.83 -25.67
N ALA A 192 -0.14 -30.75 -24.91
CA ALA A 192 0.91 -30.64 -23.91
C ALA A 192 0.55 -31.50 -22.70
N LYS A 193 1.35 -32.53 -22.43
CA LYS A 193 1.10 -33.46 -21.33
C LYS A 193 1.50 -32.86 -19.98
N ARG A 194 0.81 -33.29 -18.91
CA ARG A 194 1.19 -33.03 -17.53
C ARG A 194 2.66 -33.39 -17.31
N GLY A 195 3.38 -32.52 -16.61
CA GLY A 195 4.81 -32.67 -16.35
C GLY A 195 5.73 -32.09 -17.43
N THR A 196 5.17 -31.57 -18.53
CA THR A 196 5.98 -30.88 -19.55
C THR A 196 6.55 -29.58 -18.96
N LEU A 197 7.86 -29.40 -19.11
CA LEU A 197 8.58 -28.21 -18.66
C LEU A 197 8.61 -27.14 -19.77
N VAL A 198 8.19 -25.93 -19.42
CA VAL A 198 8.16 -24.76 -20.29
C VAL A 198 9.19 -23.77 -19.75
N LYS A 199 10.24 -23.49 -20.53
CA LYS A 199 11.32 -22.59 -20.12
C LYS A 199 11.20 -21.23 -20.82
N GLY A 200 11.61 -20.17 -20.12
CA GLY A 200 11.69 -18.84 -20.70
C GLY A 200 10.31 -18.28 -21.00
N ILE A 201 9.41 -18.27 -20.00
CA ILE A 201 8.07 -17.73 -20.15
C ILE A 201 8.12 -16.21 -20.40
N SER A 202 7.11 -15.67 -21.09
CA SER A 202 6.90 -14.23 -21.26
C SER A 202 5.53 -13.86 -20.71
N LEU A 203 5.47 -12.77 -19.95
CA LEU A 203 4.23 -12.22 -19.42
C LEU A 203 3.44 -11.53 -20.54
N THR A 204 2.12 -11.59 -20.46
CA THR A 204 1.19 -10.95 -21.41
C THR A 204 0.39 -9.89 -20.65
N ASP A 205 -0.30 -9.00 -21.38
CA ASP A 205 -1.20 -7.97 -20.83
C ASP A 205 -2.38 -8.55 -20.01
N ASN A 206 -2.63 -9.87 -20.09
CA ASN A 206 -3.66 -10.54 -19.31
C ASN A 206 -3.02 -11.45 -18.24
N PRO A 207 -3.35 -11.30 -16.95
CA PRO A 207 -2.74 -12.06 -15.85
C PRO A 207 -2.98 -13.56 -15.92
N GLU A 208 -4.09 -13.98 -16.53
CA GLU A 208 -4.46 -15.40 -16.66
C GLU A 208 -3.69 -16.10 -17.79
N HIS A 209 -2.98 -15.34 -18.64
CA HIS A 209 -2.29 -15.85 -19.81
C HIS A 209 -0.79 -15.58 -19.73
N ILE A 210 0.00 -16.61 -20.03
CA ILE A 210 1.45 -16.48 -20.23
C ILE A 210 1.83 -17.14 -21.53
N GLU A 211 2.89 -16.64 -22.14
CA GLU A 211 3.46 -17.24 -23.33
C GLU A 211 4.66 -18.09 -22.97
N GLY A 212 4.73 -19.27 -23.58
CA GLY A 212 5.81 -20.22 -23.34
C GLY A 212 6.23 -20.92 -24.63
N ARG A 213 7.43 -21.51 -24.60
CA ARG A 213 7.92 -22.35 -25.70
C ARG A 213 7.82 -23.81 -25.31
N VAL A 214 7.07 -24.58 -26.09
CA VAL A 214 6.97 -26.04 -25.98
C VAL A 214 7.34 -26.64 -27.32
N ASN A 215 8.32 -27.57 -27.34
CA ASN A 215 8.82 -28.19 -28.57
C ASN A 215 9.20 -27.19 -29.67
N GLY A 216 9.79 -26.04 -29.30
CA GLY A 216 10.21 -25.00 -30.24
C GLY A 216 9.09 -24.09 -30.76
N THR A 217 7.83 -24.33 -30.41
CA THR A 217 6.68 -23.50 -30.82
C THR A 217 6.26 -22.58 -29.67
N ARG A 218 5.98 -21.30 -29.98
CA ARG A 218 5.46 -20.31 -29.01
C ARG A 218 3.95 -20.52 -28.88
N ILE A 219 3.47 -20.73 -27.66
CA ILE A 219 2.06 -21.02 -27.35
C ILE A 219 1.61 -20.20 -26.14
N VAL A 220 0.33 -19.84 -26.09
CA VAL A 220 -0.30 -19.17 -24.94
C VAL A 220 -0.88 -20.23 -24.00
N LEU A 221 -0.55 -20.13 -22.72
CA LEU A 221 -0.94 -21.06 -21.66
C LEU A 221 -1.70 -20.32 -20.56
N LEU A 222 -2.66 -21.00 -19.93
CA LEU A 222 -3.40 -20.48 -18.79
C LEU A 222 -2.63 -20.71 -17.48
N THR A 223 -2.44 -19.67 -16.69
CA THR A 223 -1.61 -19.69 -15.47
C THR A 223 -2.13 -20.65 -14.39
N LYS A 224 -3.45 -20.84 -14.31
CA LYS A 224 -4.13 -21.81 -13.41
C LYS A 224 -3.73 -23.27 -13.60
N PHE A 225 -3.01 -23.61 -14.68
CA PHE A 225 -2.55 -24.97 -14.98
C PHE A 225 -1.03 -25.10 -14.98
N LEU A 226 -0.35 -24.09 -14.47
CA LEU A 226 1.10 -24.03 -14.39
C LEU A 226 1.53 -24.06 -12.92
N LYS A 227 2.73 -24.59 -12.70
CA LYS A 227 3.44 -24.56 -11.43
C LYS A 227 4.86 -24.08 -11.67
N LYS A 228 5.36 -23.12 -10.90
CA LYS A 228 6.76 -22.70 -10.95
C LYS A 228 7.68 -23.91 -10.66
N ALA A 229 8.65 -24.12 -11.55
CA ALA A 229 9.59 -25.24 -11.51
C ALA A 229 10.75 -24.99 -10.54
#